data_AF-A0A8D8KB12-F1
#
_entry.id   AF-A0A8D8KB12-F1
#
_cell.length_a   1.000
_cell.length_b   1.000
_cell.length_c   1.000
_cell.angle_alpha   90.00
_cell.angle_beta   90.00
_cell.angle_gamma   90.00
#
_symmetry.space_group_name_H-M   'P 1'
#
loop_
_entity.id
_entity.type
_entity.pdbx_description
1 polymer ?
#
loop_
_entity_poly.entity_id
_entity_poly.type
_entity_poly.pdbx_seq_one_letter_code
_entity_poly.pdbx_strand_id
1 'polypeptide(L)'
;KTATAIVGVGKLAIIPILIASLAYYNYDLFDPENRPFNMKEVNREYDFIVVGAGSAGAVVASRLSEIGDWKVLLLEAGGHETEISDVPILSLYLHKSKLDWKYRTQPQKTACQAMKENRCCWTRGKVLGGSSVLN
;
A
#
# COMPACT_ATOMS: atom_id res chain seq x y z
N LYS A 1 38.25 8.90 41.66
CA LYS A 1 36.92 8.23 41.72
C LYS A 1 35.94 9.29 41.23
N THR A 2 35.43 9.30 40.00
CA THR A 2 34.82 8.22 39.22
C THR A 2 34.80 8.68 37.76
N ALA A 3 35.34 7.88 36.85
CA ALA A 3 35.18 8.08 35.41
C ALA A 3 33.82 7.48 35.01
N THR A 4 32.85 8.33 34.67
CA THR A 4 31.56 7.89 34.15
C THR A 4 31.76 7.47 32.70
N ALA A 5 31.73 6.16 32.46
CA ALA A 5 31.91 5.56 31.14
C ALA A 5 30.78 5.99 30.17
N ILE A 6 31.10 6.85 29.21
CA ILE A 6 30.30 7.06 27.98
C ILE A 6 30.73 5.99 26.96
N VAL A 7 30.73 4.72 27.36
CA VAL A 7 31.09 3.59 26.51
C VAL A 7 29.93 2.61 26.60
N GLY A 8 29.08 2.51 25.57
CA GLY A 8 28.13 1.40 25.52
C GLY A 8 27.00 1.45 24.51
N VAL A 9 26.45 2.62 24.15
CA VAL A 9 25.26 2.65 23.27
C VAL A 9 25.64 2.48 21.79
N GLY A 10 26.78 3.03 21.37
CA GLY A 10 27.18 3.09 19.97
C GLY A 10 27.46 1.73 19.31
N LYS A 11 28.08 0.76 20.01
CA LYS A 11 28.43 -0.54 19.38
C LYS A 11 27.30 -1.57 19.42
N LEU A 12 26.46 -1.54 20.45
CA LEU A 12 25.33 -2.47 20.62
C LEU A 12 24.13 -2.11 19.73
N ALA A 13 23.95 -0.84 19.37
CA ALA A 13 22.87 -0.41 18.49
C ALA A 13 23.18 -0.62 16.99
N ILE A 14 24.46 -0.69 16.59
CA ILE A 14 24.85 -0.83 15.16
C ILE A 14 24.27 -2.11 14.56
N ILE A 15 24.36 -3.24 15.26
CA ILE A 15 23.89 -4.53 14.74
C ILE A 15 22.36 -4.52 14.51
N PRO A 16 21.51 -4.18 15.49
CA PRO A 16 20.07 -4.13 15.27
C PRO A 16 19.66 -3.04 14.28
N ILE A 17 20.34 -1.88 14.23
CA ILE A 17 20.08 -0.85 13.22
C ILE A 17 20.44 -1.35 11.81
N LEU A 18 21.57 -2.06 11.68
CA LEU A 18 22.00 -2.64 10.41
C LEU A 18 21.04 -3.73 9.94
N ILE A 19 20.60 -4.61 10.85
CA ILE A 19 19.59 -5.64 10.55
C ILE A 19 18.28 -4.99 10.13
N ALA A 20 17.78 -4.00 10.88
CA ALA A 20 16.56 -3.27 10.53
C ALA A 20 16.70 -2.54 9.19
N SER A 21 17.85 -1.94 8.92
CA SER A 21 18.13 -1.27 7.63
C SER A 21 18.15 -2.28 6.49
N LEU A 22 18.82 -3.43 6.67
CA LEU A 22 18.84 -4.49 5.66
C LEU A 22 17.45 -5.06 5.43
N ALA A 23 16.66 -5.29 6.48
CA ALA A 23 15.27 -5.73 6.36
C ALA A 23 14.42 -4.70 5.61
N TYR A 24 14.60 -3.40 5.88
CA TYR A 24 13.91 -2.32 5.17
C TYR A 24 14.30 -2.24 3.68
N TYR A 25 15.59 -2.28 3.37
CA TYR A 25 16.07 -2.23 1.97
C TYR A 25 15.79 -3.51 1.18
N ASN A 26 15.52 -4.62 1.87
CA ASN A 26 15.18 -5.90 1.27
C ASN A 26 13.78 -6.35 1.68
N TYR A 27 12.86 -5.40 1.89
CA TYR A 27 11.51 -5.69 2.37
C TYR A 27 10.81 -6.77 1.54
N ASP A 28 10.95 -6.66 0.22
CA ASP A 28 10.38 -7.60 -0.77
C ASP A 28 10.82 -9.06 -0.58
N LEU A 29 11.94 -9.34 0.10
CA LEU A 29 12.38 -10.71 0.40
C LEU A 29 11.69 -11.30 1.63
N PHE A 30 11.16 -10.44 2.51
CA PHE A 30 10.51 -10.81 3.76
C PHE A 30 9.00 -10.61 3.72
N ASP A 31 8.49 -10.01 2.66
CA ASP A 31 7.07 -9.85 2.39
C ASP A 31 6.42 -11.23 2.18
N PRO A 32 5.52 -11.67 3.09
CA PRO A 32 4.82 -12.93 2.92
C PRO A 32 3.79 -12.88 1.79
N GLU A 33 3.46 -11.69 1.28
CA GLU A 33 2.50 -11.49 0.20
C GLU A 33 3.20 -11.62 -1.16
N ASN A 34 2.78 -12.61 -1.95
CA ASN A 34 3.28 -12.74 -3.32
C ASN A 34 2.74 -11.61 -4.19
N ARG A 35 3.61 -10.68 -4.58
CA ARG A 35 3.24 -9.61 -5.50
C ARG A 35 2.84 -10.19 -6.87
N PRO A 36 1.64 -9.85 -7.39
CA PRO A 36 1.32 -10.18 -8.77
C PRO A 36 2.30 -9.46 -9.69
N PHE A 37 2.82 -10.19 -10.67
CA PHE A 37 3.76 -9.65 -11.65
C PHE A 37 3.02 -8.91 -12.76
N ASN A 38 3.58 -7.78 -13.18
CA ASN A 38 3.07 -7.08 -14.35
C ASN A 38 3.40 -7.86 -15.62
N MET A 39 2.36 -8.16 -16.40
CA MET A 39 2.49 -8.78 -17.72
C MET A 39 3.18 -7.81 -18.68
N LYS A 40 4.30 -8.23 -19.29
CA LYS A 40 5.01 -7.43 -20.32
C LYS A 40 4.22 -7.32 -21.62
N GLU A 41 3.50 -8.38 -21.96
CA GLU A 41 2.67 -8.45 -23.15
C GLU A 41 1.24 -8.77 -22.75
N VAL A 42 0.30 -7.97 -23.28
CA VAL A 42 -1.13 -8.13 -23.03
C VAL A 42 -1.72 -8.92 -24.20
N ASN A 43 -2.54 -9.93 -23.89
CA ASN A 43 -3.24 -10.70 -24.91
C ASN A 43 -4.26 -9.81 -25.64
N ARG A 44 -4.61 -10.17 -26.87
CA ARG A 44 -5.67 -9.46 -27.61
C ARG A 44 -7.06 -9.63 -27.01
N GLU A 45 -7.29 -10.76 -26.34
CA GLU A 45 -8.61 -11.18 -25.85
C GLU A 45 -8.49 -11.82 -24.46
N TYR A 46 -9.52 -11.58 -23.64
CA TYR A 46 -9.70 -12.10 -22.28
C TYR A 46 -11.17 -12.45 -22.08
N ASP A 47 -11.44 -13.48 -21.28
CA ASP A 47 -12.82 -13.82 -20.90
C ASP A 47 -13.38 -12.78 -19.91
N PHE A 48 -12.51 -12.25 -19.04
CA PHE A 48 -12.87 -11.24 -18.07
C PHE A 48 -11.80 -10.17 -17.95
N ILE A 49 -12.24 -8.92 -17.86
CA ILE A 49 -11.40 -7.77 -17.51
C ILE A 49 -11.95 -7.16 -16.21
N VAL A 50 -11.17 -7.26 -15.14
CA VAL A 50 -11.46 -6.64 -13.85
C VAL A 50 -10.75 -5.30 -13.77
N VAL A 51 -11.50 -4.22 -13.62
CA VAL A 51 -10.95 -2.86 -13.51
C VAL A 51 -10.98 -2.42 -12.06
N GLY A 52 -9.79 -2.24 -11.48
CA GLY A 52 -9.53 -1.92 -10.09
C GLY A 52 -9.26 -3.18 -9.26
N ALA A 53 -8.09 -3.26 -8.65
CA ALA A 53 -7.67 -4.33 -7.74
C ALA A 53 -7.96 -3.97 -6.27
N GLY A 54 -9.03 -3.23 -6.01
CA GLY A 54 -9.49 -2.96 -4.65
C GLY A 54 -10.05 -4.19 -3.95
N SER A 55 -10.58 -4.02 -2.74
CA SER A 55 -11.09 -5.12 -1.89
C SER A 55 -12.01 -6.11 -2.64
N ALA A 56 -12.93 -5.60 -3.48
CA ALA A 56 -13.81 -6.47 -4.28
C ALA A 56 -13.12 -7.01 -5.53
N GLY A 57 -12.40 -6.16 -6.27
CA GLY A 57 -11.79 -6.55 -7.54
C GLY A 57 -10.69 -7.60 -7.39
N ALA A 58 -9.88 -7.51 -6.33
CA ALA A 58 -8.88 -8.51 -6.01
C ALA A 58 -9.51 -9.89 -5.74
N VAL A 59 -10.61 -9.94 -4.97
CA VAL A 59 -11.33 -11.19 -4.68
C VAL A 59 -11.97 -11.76 -5.94
N VAL A 60 -12.63 -10.92 -6.76
CA VAL A 60 -13.25 -11.37 -8.01
C VAL A 60 -12.20 -11.91 -8.98
N ALA A 61 -11.09 -11.19 -9.19
CA ALA A 61 -10.01 -11.64 -10.06
C ALA A 61 -9.41 -12.97 -9.58
N SER A 62 -9.16 -13.09 -8.27
CA SER A 62 -8.67 -14.33 -7.67
C SER A 62 -9.61 -15.50 -7.93
N ARG A 63 -10.91 -15.36 -7.68
CA ARG A 63 -11.90 -16.42 -7.89
C ARG A 63 -12.09 -16.81 -9.35
N LEU A 64 -12.08 -15.84 -10.27
CA LEU A 64 -12.15 -16.14 -11.70
C LEU A 64 -10.89 -16.90 -12.16
N SER A 65 -9.72 -16.55 -11.63
CA SER A 65 -8.46 -17.21 -11.99
C SER A 65 -8.28 -18.63 -11.45
N GLU A 66 -9.12 -19.08 -10.50
CA GLU A 66 -9.13 -20.48 -10.03
C GLU A 66 -9.53 -21.46 -11.14
N ILE A 67 -10.23 -20.98 -12.18
CA ILE A 67 -10.60 -21.76 -13.36
C ILE A 67 -9.52 -21.55 -14.44
N GLY A 68 -8.68 -22.57 -14.65
CA GLY A 68 -7.52 -22.48 -15.55
C GLY A 68 -7.84 -22.26 -17.04
N ASP A 69 -9.09 -22.49 -17.45
CA ASP A 69 -9.54 -22.24 -18.82
C ASP A 69 -9.85 -20.76 -19.10
N TRP A 70 -10.03 -19.94 -18.06
CA TRP A 70 -10.36 -18.52 -18.20
C TRP A 70 -9.12 -17.63 -18.19
N LYS A 71 -9.05 -16.72 -19.17
CA LYS A 71 -8.07 -15.64 -19.22
C LYS A 71 -8.64 -14.42 -18.53
N VAL A 72 -8.07 -14.07 -17.38
CA VAL A 72 -8.48 -12.91 -16.59
C VAL A 72 -7.42 -11.82 -16.65
N LEU A 73 -7.82 -10.61 -17.03
CA LEU A 73 -6.98 -9.41 -16.95
C LEU A 73 -7.42 -8.55 -15.76
N LEU A 74 -6.50 -8.26 -14.86
CA LEU A 74 -6.70 -7.29 -13.78
C LEU A 74 -5.96 -6.00 -14.10
N LEU A 75 -6.67 -4.87 -14.10
CA LEU A 75 -6.10 -3.54 -14.32
C LEU A 75 -6.20 -2.71 -13.05
N GLU A 76 -5.07 -2.31 -12.48
CA GLU A 76 -5.00 -1.40 -11.34
C GLU A 76 -4.19 -0.15 -11.71
N ALA A 77 -4.69 1.03 -11.29
CA ALA A 77 -4.04 2.30 -11.59
C ALA A 77 -2.89 2.62 -10.60
N GLY A 78 -2.92 2.00 -9.43
CA GLY A 78 -1.87 2.02 -8.42
C GLY A 78 -0.71 1.08 -8.69
N GLY A 79 0.27 1.15 -7.79
CA GLY A 79 1.35 0.17 -7.72
C GLY A 79 1.07 -0.85 -6.61
N HIS A 80 2.16 -1.42 -6.10
CA HIS A 80 2.16 -2.30 -4.94
C HIS A 80 2.11 -1.51 -3.62
N GLU A 81 1.67 -2.20 -2.60
CA GLU A 81 1.82 -1.88 -1.19
C GLU A 81 3.29 -1.64 -0.80
N THR A 82 3.50 -1.02 0.37
CA THR A 82 4.84 -0.73 0.89
C THR A 82 4.92 -1.15 2.35
N GLU A 83 6.13 -1.22 2.90
CA GLU A 83 6.35 -1.57 4.30
C GLU A 83 5.58 -0.68 5.31
N ILE A 84 5.18 0.53 4.89
CA ILE A 84 4.39 1.44 5.72
C ILE A 84 2.93 0.98 5.80
N SER A 85 2.36 0.39 4.75
CA SER A 85 0.97 -0.08 4.78
C SER A 85 0.74 -1.29 5.64
N ASP A 86 1.79 -2.07 5.89
CA ASP A 86 1.66 -3.33 6.65
C ASP A 86 1.70 -3.10 8.16
N VAL A 87 1.95 -1.85 8.58
CA VAL A 87 1.94 -1.43 9.98
C VAL A 87 0.67 -0.59 10.23
N PRO A 88 -0.39 -1.14 10.84
CA PRO A 88 -1.70 -0.47 10.91
C PRO A 88 -1.69 0.90 11.59
N ILE A 89 -0.82 1.12 12.59
CA ILE A 89 -0.71 2.42 13.27
C ILE A 89 -0.18 3.54 12.34
N LEU A 90 0.43 3.17 11.21
CA LEU A 90 0.98 4.11 10.23
C LEU A 90 0.00 4.45 9.09
N SER A 91 -1.23 3.93 9.09
CA SER A 91 -2.21 4.15 8.00
C SER A 91 -2.43 5.64 7.66
N LEU A 92 -2.42 6.52 8.69
CA LEU A 92 -2.55 7.96 8.51
C LEU A 92 -1.43 8.60 7.67
N TYR A 93 -0.24 8.00 7.60
CA TYR A 93 0.85 8.46 6.73
C TYR A 93 0.58 8.19 5.25
N LEU A 94 -0.29 7.21 4.95
CA LEU A 94 -0.67 6.88 3.58
C LEU A 94 -1.65 7.90 2.99
N HIS A 95 -2.36 8.66 3.82
CA HIS A 95 -3.26 9.71 3.37
C HIS A 95 -2.49 10.78 2.58
N LYS A 96 -3.02 11.18 1.42
CA LYS A 96 -2.37 12.13 0.48
C LYS A 96 -1.01 11.67 -0.07
N SER A 97 -0.59 10.42 0.19
CA SER A 97 0.62 9.82 -0.38
C SER A 97 0.42 9.46 -1.87
N LYS A 98 1.37 8.73 -2.49
CA LYS A 98 1.19 8.20 -3.84
C LYS A 98 0.14 7.07 -3.91
N LEU A 99 -0.16 6.44 -2.78
CA LEU A 99 -1.13 5.35 -2.64
C LEU A 99 -2.56 5.85 -2.43
N ASP A 100 -2.79 7.16 -2.36
CA ASP A 100 -4.12 7.77 -2.22
C ASP A 100 -4.50 8.49 -3.52
N TRP A 101 -5.74 8.31 -3.96
CA TRP A 101 -6.35 9.08 -5.05
C TRP A 101 -6.49 10.58 -4.73
N LYS A 102 -6.48 10.95 -3.44
CA LYS A 102 -6.56 12.33 -2.94
C LYS A 102 -7.84 13.05 -3.34
N TYR A 103 -8.94 12.31 -3.44
CA TYR A 103 -10.23 12.91 -3.76
C TYR A 103 -10.63 13.92 -2.69
N ARG A 104 -11.40 14.92 -3.14
CA ARG A 104 -12.02 15.92 -2.28
C ARG A 104 -13.48 16.05 -2.66
N THR A 105 -14.32 16.16 -1.64
CA THR A 105 -15.76 16.41 -1.86
C THR A 105 -15.98 17.76 -2.53
N GLN A 106 -17.18 18.03 -3.05
CA GLN A 106 -17.58 19.41 -3.31
C GLN A 106 -17.66 20.20 -1.98
N PRO A 107 -17.55 21.54 -1.99
CA PRO A 107 -17.71 22.36 -0.78
C PRO A 107 -19.04 22.05 -0.07
N GLN A 108 -18.98 21.84 1.25
CA GLN A 108 -20.13 21.45 2.08
C GLN A 108 -20.54 22.61 3.00
N LYS A 109 -21.84 22.84 3.18
CA LYS A 109 -22.35 23.87 4.10
C LYS A 109 -22.45 23.37 5.55
N THR A 110 -22.63 22.06 5.74
CA THR A 110 -22.93 21.43 7.05
C THR A 110 -21.83 20.50 7.56
N ALA A 111 -20.79 20.25 6.77
CA ALA A 111 -19.68 19.37 7.11
C ALA A 111 -18.35 20.00 6.71
N CYS A 112 -17.25 19.54 7.31
CA CYS A 112 -15.89 19.94 6.93
C CYS A 112 -15.65 21.46 6.93
N GLN A 113 -16.37 22.21 7.77
CA GLN A 113 -16.29 23.67 7.88
C GLN A 113 -14.90 24.16 8.35
N ALA A 114 -14.15 23.31 9.06
CA ALA A 114 -12.76 23.59 9.46
C ALA A 114 -11.71 23.13 8.42
N MET A 115 -12.14 22.56 7.29
CA MET A 115 -11.25 22.13 6.21
C MET A 115 -11.09 23.24 5.17
N LYS A 116 -9.96 23.23 4.46
CA LYS A 116 -9.71 24.19 3.38
C LYS A 116 -10.84 24.13 2.34
N GLU A 117 -11.40 25.29 2.01
CA GLU A 117 -12.51 25.46 1.05
C GLU A 117 -13.80 24.72 1.43
N ASN A 118 -13.98 24.33 2.71
CA ASN A 118 -15.10 23.51 3.18
C ASN A 118 -15.19 22.14 2.47
N ARG A 119 -14.05 21.57 2.06
CA ARG A 119 -13.99 20.31 1.31
C ARG A 119 -13.35 19.22 2.18
N CYS A 120 -14.06 18.10 2.35
CA CYS A 120 -13.53 16.96 3.09
C CYS A 120 -12.43 16.26 2.27
N CYS A 121 -11.40 15.75 2.96
CA CYS A 121 -10.52 14.75 2.36
C CYS A 121 -11.30 13.44 2.21
N TRP A 122 -11.23 12.81 1.05
CA TRP A 122 -11.91 11.54 0.78
C TRP A 122 -10.89 10.50 0.32
N THR A 123 -10.14 9.98 1.29
CA THR A 123 -9.07 9.02 1.04
C THR A 123 -9.62 7.79 0.34
N ARG A 124 -8.99 7.40 -0.77
CA ARG A 124 -9.26 6.14 -1.48
C ARG A 124 -7.96 5.54 -1.94
N GLY A 125 -7.77 4.26 -1.65
CA GLY A 125 -6.56 3.55 -2.07
C GLY A 125 -6.42 3.47 -3.59
N LYS A 126 -5.23 3.82 -4.06
CA LYS A 126 -4.73 3.71 -5.43
C LYS A 126 -3.49 2.81 -5.39
N VAL A 127 -3.74 1.53 -5.15
CA VAL A 127 -2.75 0.49 -4.86
C VAL A 127 -3.46 -0.86 -5.06
N LEU A 128 -2.72 -1.94 -5.33
CA LEU A 128 -3.25 -3.30 -5.22
C LEU A 128 -3.83 -3.51 -3.80
N GLY A 129 -5.02 -4.11 -3.68
CA GLY A 129 -5.81 -4.15 -2.44
C GLY A 129 -6.69 -2.90 -2.21
N GLY A 130 -6.39 -1.79 -2.88
CA GLY A 130 -7.20 -0.57 -2.88
C GLY A 130 -7.35 0.05 -1.50
N SER A 131 -8.58 0.42 -1.12
CA SER A 131 -8.80 1.13 0.15
C SER A 131 -8.58 0.24 1.39
N SER A 132 -8.54 -1.09 1.25
CA SER A 132 -8.17 -1.98 2.36
C SER A 132 -6.73 -1.76 2.84
N VAL A 133 -5.82 -1.37 1.95
CA VAL A 133 -4.41 -1.09 2.28
C VAL A 133 -4.25 0.20 3.09
N LEU A 134 -5.22 1.12 3.01
CA LEU A 134 -5.19 2.40 3.71
C LEU A 134 -6.06 2.39 4.99
N ASN A 135 -6.64 1.24 5.35
CA ASN A 135 -7.63 1.13 6.42
C ASN A 135 -7.02 0.73 7.77
#